data_AF-A0AAW8AJR5-F1
#
_entry.id   AF-A0AAW8AJR5-F1
#
_cell.length_a   1.000
_cell.length_b   1.000
_cell.length_c   1.000
_cell.angle_alpha   90.00
_cell.angle_beta   90.00
_cell.angle_gamma   90.00
#
_symmetry.space_group_name_H-M   'P 1'
#
loop_
_entity.id
_entity.type
_entity.pdbx_description
1 polymer ?
#
loop_
_entity_poly.entity_id
_entity_poly.type
_entity_poly.pdbx_seq_one_letter_code
_entity_poly.pdbx_strand_id
1 'polypeptide(L)'
;EHEKFEKGEKRAADGYEPVLIMNHGYADVSYQTTNELAQQQAAQNLLRRMNIIGLPKDLKQVTLADIALDDVQRIKPYQALVDF
;
A
#
# COMPACT_ATOMS: atom_id res chain seq x y z
N GLU A 1 14.07 24.60 -2.06
CA GLU A 1 13.57 23.40 -2.77
C GLU A 1 14.63 22.69 -3.62
N HIS A 2 15.32 23.34 -4.57
CA HIS A 2 16.38 22.70 -5.38
C HIS A 2 17.58 22.19 -4.55
N GLU A 3 18.09 22.98 -3.61
CA GLU A 3 19.15 22.53 -2.69
C GLU A 3 18.72 21.36 -1.79
N LYS A 4 17.44 21.29 -1.40
CA LYS A 4 16.92 20.20 -0.58
C LYS A 4 16.79 18.90 -1.38
N PHE A 5 16.55 19.01 -2.70
CA PHE A 5 16.60 17.87 -3.62
C PHE A 5 18.02 17.30 -3.70
N GLU A 6 19.02 18.16 -3.93
CA GLU A 6 20.42 17.73 -4.02
C GLU A 6 20.98 17.19 -2.70
N LYS A 7 20.49 17.71 -1.56
CA LYS A 7 20.89 17.26 -0.21
C LYS A 7 20.10 16.05 0.31
N GLY A 8 19.09 15.57 -0.43
CA GLY A 8 18.25 14.44 -0.02
C GLY A 8 17.40 14.71 1.23
N GLU A 9 17.19 15.98 1.59
CA GLU A 9 16.40 16.36 2.76
C GLU A 9 14.89 16.21 2.51
N LYS A 10 14.14 15.90 3.57
CA LYS A 10 12.67 15.78 3.54
C LYS A 10 12.03 17.04 2.99
N ARG A 11 11.22 16.89 1.93
CA ARG A 11 10.51 17.98 1.25
C ARG A 11 9.06 18.06 1.73
N ALA A 12 8.43 19.20 1.50
CA ALA A 12 7.01 19.40 1.80
C ALA A 12 6.10 18.41 1.04
N ALA A 13 6.59 17.84 -0.06
CA ALA A 13 5.90 16.84 -0.89
C ALA A 13 6.60 15.48 -0.86
N ASP A 14 7.12 15.05 0.31
CA ASP A 14 7.62 13.69 0.49
C ASP A 14 6.55 12.67 0.09
N GLY A 15 6.87 11.79 -0.86
CA GLY A 15 5.93 10.81 -1.43
C GLY A 15 5.25 11.22 -2.75
N TYR A 16 5.62 12.37 -3.32
CA TYR A 16 5.16 12.79 -4.65
C TYR A 16 6.33 13.08 -5.60
N GLU A 17 6.20 12.62 -6.85
CA GLU A 17 7.15 12.89 -7.93
C GLU A 17 6.69 14.10 -8.76
N PRO A 18 7.58 15.05 -9.05
CA PRO A 18 7.25 16.17 -9.93
C PRO A 18 7.15 15.69 -11.37
N VAL A 19 6.04 15.97 -12.02
CA VAL A 19 5.78 15.72 -13.44
C VAL A 19 5.58 17.06 -14.12
N LEU A 20 6.37 17.32 -15.16
CA LEU A 20 6.22 18.51 -15.98
C LEU A 20 5.02 18.33 -16.92
N ILE A 21 4.05 19.25 -16.84
CA ILE A 21 2.84 19.27 -17.67
C ILE A 21 2.82 20.59 -18.45
N MET A 22 2.60 20.52 -19.76
CA MET A 22 2.45 21.70 -20.60
C MET A 22 0.97 22.12 -20.63
N ASN A 23 0.64 23.23 -19.98
CA ASN A 23 -0.70 23.81 -19.97
C ASN A 23 -0.71 25.12 -20.76
N HIS A 24 -1.50 25.18 -21.85
CA HIS A 24 -1.80 26.42 -22.59
C HIS A 24 -0.58 27.33 -22.90
N GLY A 25 0.56 26.74 -23.27
CA GLY A 25 1.78 27.48 -23.63
C GLY A 25 2.75 27.75 -22.48
N TYR A 26 2.45 27.27 -21.27
CA TYR A 26 3.34 27.35 -20.11
C TYR A 26 3.68 25.94 -19.60
N ALA A 27 4.87 25.81 -19.00
CA ALA A 27 5.33 24.56 -18.39
C ALA A 27 5.06 24.62 -16.87
N ASP A 28 4.13 23.80 -16.39
CA ASP A 28 3.78 23.66 -14.97
C ASP A 28 4.39 22.39 -14.38
N VAL A 29 4.70 22.42 -13.08
CA VAL A 29 5.11 21.22 -12.32
C VAL A 29 3.92 20.74 -11.51
N SER A 30 3.40 19.55 -11.84
CA SER A 30 2.40 18.85 -11.03
C SER A 30 3.07 17.78 -10.17
N TYR A 31 2.45 17.41 -9.06
CA TYR A 31 2.97 16.40 -8.14
C TYR A 31 2.09 15.14 -8.24
N GLN A 32 2.65 14.04 -8.74
CA GLN A 32 1.96 12.75 -8.79
C GLN A 32 2.40 11.87 -7.61
N THR A 33 1.47 11.14 -7.02
CA THR A 33 1.76 10.19 -5.94
C THR A 33 2.79 9.17 -6.41
N THR A 34 3.84 8.92 -5.61
CA THR A 34 4.79 7.86 -5.92
C THR A 34 4.09 6.50 -5.96
N ASN A 35 4.61 5.58 -6.77
CA ASN A 35 4.06 4.21 -6.83
C ASN A 35 4.06 3.53 -5.45
N GLU A 36 5.08 3.80 -4.63
CA GLU A 36 5.19 3.29 -3.27
C GLU A 36 4.07 3.81 -2.35
N LEU A 37 3.83 5.13 -2.34
CA LEU A 37 2.76 5.72 -1.53
C LEU A 37 1.38 5.25 -1.99
N ALA A 38 1.18 5.08 -3.31
CA ALA A 38 -0.05 4.54 -3.86
C ALA A 38 -0.30 3.09 -3.41
N GLN A 39 0.73 2.23 -3.44
CA GLN A 39 0.64 0.85 -2.97
C GLN A 39 0.35 0.78 -1.47
N GLN A 40 1.03 1.60 -0.66
CA GLN A 40 0.80 1.67 0.77
C GLN A 40 -0.64 2.11 1.09
N GLN A 41 -1.14 3.12 0.38
CA GLN A 41 -2.51 3.60 0.54
C GLN A 41 -3.53 2.54 0.14
N ALA A 42 -3.27 1.78 -0.94
CA ALA A 42 -4.11 0.68 -1.36
C ALA A 42 -4.18 -0.43 -0.30
N ALA A 43 -3.03 -0.83 0.26
CA ALA A 43 -2.96 -1.82 1.34
C ALA A 43 -3.73 -1.36 2.59
N GLN A 44 -3.55 -0.11 3.03
CA GLN A 44 -4.29 0.45 4.17
C GLN A 44 -5.80 0.51 3.92
N ASN A 45 -6.21 0.84 2.70
CA ASN A 45 -7.62 0.92 2.33
C ASN A 45 -8.30 -0.45 2.39
N LEU A 46 -7.60 -1.54 2.04
CA LEU A 46 -8.10 -2.90 2.21
C LEU A 46 -8.35 -3.20 3.70
N LEU A 47 -7.36 -2.93 4.57
CA LEU A 47 -7.48 -3.18 6.02
C LEU A 47 -8.58 -2.34 6.69
N ARG A 48 -8.84 -1.14 6.20
CA ARG A 48 -9.93 -0.26 6.70
C ARG A 48 -11.32 -0.83 6.42
N ARG A 49 -11.51 -1.61 5.36
CA ARG A 49 -12.80 -2.23 5.01
C ARG A 49 -13.19 -3.36 5.97
N MET A 50 -12.22 -3.96 6.66
CA MET A 50 -12.47 -5.04 7.61
C MET A 50 -12.92 -4.49 8.96
N ASN A 51 -14.13 -4.84 9.39
CA ASN A 51 -14.60 -4.55 10.73
C ASN A 51 -14.32 -5.74 11.67
N ILE A 52 -13.67 -5.49 12.81
CA ILE A 52 -13.42 -6.51 13.84
C ILE A 52 -14.01 -6.01 15.16
N ILE A 53 -14.75 -6.88 15.85
CA ILE A 53 -15.41 -6.56 17.11
C ILE A 53 -14.92 -7.57 18.15
N GLY A 54 -14.29 -7.08 19.22
CA GLY A 54 -13.77 -7.93 20.30
C GLY A 54 -12.55 -8.80 19.94
N LEU A 55 -11.88 -8.53 18.82
CA LEU A 55 -10.67 -9.24 18.37
C LEU A 55 -9.45 -8.32 18.33
N PRO A 56 -8.22 -8.86 18.50
CA PRO A 56 -6.98 -8.10 18.32
C PRO A 56 -6.83 -7.54 16.92
N LYS A 57 -6.24 -6.34 16.81
CA LYS A 57 -6.02 -5.65 15.52
C LYS A 57 -5.09 -6.41 14.57
N ASP A 58 -4.16 -7.17 15.12
CA ASP A 58 -3.13 -7.86 14.35
C ASP A 58 -3.72 -8.98 13.48
N LEU A 59 -4.90 -9.50 13.86
CA LEU A 59 -5.62 -10.49 13.06
C LEU A 59 -6.11 -9.95 11.71
N LYS A 60 -6.12 -8.62 11.49
CA LYS A 60 -6.41 -8.05 10.17
C LYS A 60 -5.30 -8.26 9.15
N GLN A 61 -4.09 -8.55 9.60
CA GLN A 61 -2.90 -8.64 8.75
C GLN A 61 -2.55 -10.08 8.37
N VAL A 62 -3.34 -11.06 8.81
CA VAL A 62 -3.12 -12.48 8.50
C VAL A 62 -3.49 -12.76 7.05
N THR A 63 -2.62 -13.50 6.37
CA THR A 63 -2.71 -13.89 4.97
C THR A 63 -2.75 -15.42 4.83
N LEU A 64 -3.04 -15.91 3.62
CA LEU A 64 -3.00 -17.35 3.33
C LEU A 64 -1.60 -17.96 3.53
N ALA A 65 -0.54 -17.15 3.39
CA ALA A 65 0.84 -17.58 3.57
C ALA A 65 1.18 -17.86 5.05
N ASP A 66 0.41 -17.32 5.99
CA ASP A 66 0.59 -17.53 7.42
C ASP A 66 0.00 -18.88 7.90
N ILE A 67 -0.71 -19.61 7.02
CA ILE A 67 -1.32 -20.90 7.34
C ILE A 67 -0.28 -22.02 7.17
N ALA A 68 0.10 -22.66 8.28
CA ALA A 68 0.96 -23.83 8.23
C ALA A 68 0.20 -25.07 7.70
N LEU A 69 0.70 -25.62 6.59
CA LEU A 69 0.20 -26.85 5.93
C LEU A 69 1.03 -28.08 6.33
N ASP A 70 1.42 -28.15 7.59
CA ASP A 70 2.21 -29.22 8.19
C ASP A 70 1.36 -30.45 8.61
N ASP A 71 0.05 -30.25 8.78
CA ASP A 71 -0.90 -31.29 9.14
C ASP A 71 -1.85 -31.60 7.98
N VAL A 72 -2.03 -32.88 7.69
CA VAL A 72 -2.96 -33.41 6.67
C VAL A 72 -4.39 -32.93 6.91
N GLN A 73 -4.80 -32.73 8.18
CA GLN A 73 -6.12 -32.23 8.53
C GLN A 73 -6.37 -30.79 8.06
N ARG A 74 -5.31 -30.02 7.79
CA ARG A 74 -5.40 -28.61 7.35
C ARG A 74 -5.52 -28.44 5.84
N ILE A 75 -5.21 -29.48 5.07
CA ILE A 75 -5.25 -29.46 3.60
C ILE A 75 -6.68 -29.24 3.09
N LYS A 76 -7.65 -29.99 3.63
CA LYS A 76 -9.04 -29.91 3.18
C LYS A 76 -9.69 -28.54 3.47
N PRO A 77 -9.57 -27.95 4.68
CA PRO A 77 -10.02 -26.59 4.93
C PRO A 77 -9.31 -25.54 4.07
N TYR A 78 -8.00 -25.69 3.85
CA TYR A 78 -7.24 -24.76 3.01
C TYR A 78 -7.73 -24.78 1.55
N GLN A 79 -7.97 -25.98 0.99
CA GLN A 79 -8.51 -26.11 -0.36
C GLN A 79 -9.88 -25.41 -0.49
N ALA A 80 -10.78 -25.60 0.46
CA ALA A 80 -12.08 -24.94 0.47
C ALA A 80 -11.99 -23.41 0.56
N LEU A 81 -10.94 -22.87 1.18
CA LEU A 81 -10.68 -21.44 1.27
C LEU A 81 -10.15 -20.85 -0.04
N VAL A 82 -9.30 -21.61 -0.76
CA VAL A 82 -8.73 -21.19 -2.05
C VAL A 82 -9.75 -21.25 -3.18
N ASP A 83 -10.69 -22.20 -3.12
CA ASP A 83 -11.72 -22.40 -4.13
C ASP A 83 -12.89 -21.39 -4.05
N PHE A 84 -12.96 -20.55 -2.99
CA PHE A 84 -13.99 -19.54 -2.75
C PHE A 84 -13.69 -18.21 -3.47
#